data_AF-A0A4Q0SY92-F1
#
_entry.id   AF-A0A4Q0SY92-F1
#
_cell.length_a   1.000
_cell.length_b   1.000
_cell.length_c   1.000
_cell.angle_alpha   90.00
_cell.angle_beta   90.00
_cell.angle_gamma   90.00
#
_symmetry.space_group_name_H-M   'P 1'
#
loop_
_entity.id
_entity.type
_entity.pdbx_description
1 polymer ?
#
loop_
_entity_poly.entity_id
_entity_poly.type
_entity_poly.pdbx_seq_one_letter_code
_entity_poly.pdbx_strand_id
1 'polypeptide(L)'
;MTERPDWRSILELSQQNPELSRIVGLFSSADDLASGGLLGFAWGARHGDHVEYRAAGMTRVEGRNISVGYPLMWALILWAKQEGAAWFDMGGVTLPETPNDPLAGISDFKRMFSQVTEEVGEEWYLEPHPAKTRLASLLGKGGRQAASLLGKIQSRKGAA
;
A
#
# COMPACT_ATOMS: atom_id res chain seq x y z
N MET A 1 8.07 12.49 -5.04
CA MET A 1 9.22 11.58 -4.87
C MET A 1 8.85 10.64 -3.75
N THR A 2 8.64 9.35 -4.03
CA THR A 2 8.35 8.36 -3.00
C THR A 2 9.71 7.95 -2.42
N GLU A 3 10.00 8.35 -1.18
CA GLU A 3 11.16 7.84 -0.46
C GLU A 3 11.08 6.31 -0.39
N ARG A 4 12.19 5.63 -0.66
CA ARG A 4 12.23 4.17 -0.50
C ARG A 4 12.21 3.86 0.99
N PRO A 5 11.44 2.85 1.43
CA PRO A 5 11.46 2.44 2.83
C PRO A 5 12.89 2.08 3.27
N ASP A 6 13.30 2.57 4.43
CA ASP A 6 14.56 2.14 5.06
C ASP A 6 14.37 0.75 5.68
N TRP A 7 14.54 -0.27 4.86
CA TRP A 7 14.39 -1.67 5.27
C TRP A 7 15.34 -2.08 6.39
N ARG A 8 16.49 -1.42 6.52
CA ARG A 8 17.43 -1.73 7.61
C ARG A 8 16.82 -1.36 8.94
N SER A 9 16.36 -0.12 9.07
CA SER A 9 15.70 0.37 10.27
C SER A 9 14.42 -0.41 10.59
N ILE A 10 13.66 -0.82 9.57
CA ILE A 10 12.46 -1.63 9.76
C ILE A 10 12.79 -3.04 10.30
N LEU A 11 13.84 -3.68 9.78
CA LEU A 11 14.31 -4.98 10.28
C LEU A 11 14.80 -4.86 11.71
N GLU A 12 15.58 -3.82 12.02
CA GLU A 12 16.07 -3.55 13.38
C GLU A 12 14.91 -3.31 14.35
N LEU A 13 13.91 -2.50 13.96
CA LEU A 13 12.69 -2.28 14.74
C LEU A 13 11.95 -3.60 15.03
N SER A 14 11.81 -4.46 14.03
CA SER A 14 11.09 -5.74 14.15
C SER A 14 11.82 -6.77 14.99
N GLN A 15 13.15 -6.69 15.06
CA GLN A 15 13.96 -7.53 15.95
C GLN A 15 13.91 -7.03 17.39
N GLN A 16 13.94 -5.71 17.59
CA GLN A 16 13.96 -5.09 18.91
C GLN A 16 12.58 -5.06 19.58
N ASN A 17 11.51 -4.95 18.80
CA ASN A 17 10.13 -4.81 19.28
C ASN A 17 9.20 -5.74 18.48
N PRO A 18 9.35 -7.07 18.60
CA PRO A 18 8.58 -8.05 17.81
C PRO A 18 7.06 -8.00 18.06
N GLU A 19 6.63 -7.43 19.18
CA GLU A 19 5.23 -7.17 19.54
C GLU A 19 4.67 -5.93 18.82
N LEU A 20 5.53 -4.99 18.39
CA LEU A 20 5.13 -3.77 17.70
C LEU A 20 5.31 -3.84 16.18
N SER A 21 6.29 -4.61 15.71
CA SER A 21 6.63 -4.70 14.29
C SER A 21 7.03 -6.12 13.93
N ARG A 22 6.41 -6.68 12.87
CA ARG A 22 6.71 -8.04 12.42
C ARG A 22 6.86 -8.13 10.91
N ILE A 23 7.99 -8.66 10.48
CA ILE A 23 8.22 -9.08 9.10
C ILE A 23 8.14 -10.60 9.03
N VAL A 24 7.35 -11.11 8.07
CA VAL A 24 7.26 -12.52 7.72
C VAL A 24 7.75 -12.73 6.29
N GLY A 25 8.49 -13.81 6.05
CA GLY A 25 8.99 -14.21 4.74
C GLY A 25 8.56 -15.64 4.41
N LEU A 26 8.20 -15.87 3.15
CA LEU A 26 7.93 -17.20 2.61
C LEU A 26 9.09 -17.61 1.70
N PHE A 27 9.66 -18.78 1.95
CA PHE A 27 10.79 -19.32 1.20
C PHE A 27 10.39 -20.59 0.45
N SER A 28 11.08 -20.91 -0.64
CA SER A 28 10.86 -22.13 -1.45
C SER A 28 11.11 -23.42 -0.69
N SER A 29 12.08 -23.42 0.23
CA SER A 29 12.43 -24.54 1.09
C SER A 29 13.10 -24.02 2.37
N ALA A 30 13.19 -24.88 3.39
CA ALA A 30 13.91 -24.56 4.63
C ALA A 30 15.43 -24.40 4.41
N ASP A 31 15.97 -25.10 3.41
CA ASP A 31 17.40 -25.07 3.09
C ASP A 31 17.81 -23.81 2.28
N ASP A 32 16.83 -23.11 1.69
CA ASP A 32 17.05 -21.96 0.79
C ASP A 32 17.11 -20.58 1.48
N LEU A 33 17.21 -20.55 2.82
CA LEU A 33 17.31 -19.30 3.58
C LEU A 33 18.55 -18.47 3.19
N ALA A 34 19.66 -19.13 2.83
CA ALA A 34 20.92 -18.47 2.45
C ALA A 34 21.06 -18.22 0.94
N SER A 35 20.34 -18.97 0.09
CA SER A 35 20.49 -19.00 -1.37
C SER A 35 19.58 -18.01 -2.11
N GLY A 36 18.71 -17.28 -1.39
CA GLY A 36 17.82 -16.28 -1.99
C GLY A 36 16.47 -16.83 -2.46
N GLY A 37 16.01 -17.95 -1.90
CA GLY A 37 14.70 -18.57 -2.22
C GLY A 37 13.47 -17.82 -1.70
N LEU A 38 13.55 -16.50 -1.45
CA LEU A 38 12.43 -15.71 -0.95
C LEU A 38 11.36 -15.57 -2.04
N LEU A 39 10.21 -16.20 -1.80
CA LEU A 39 9.04 -16.11 -2.67
C LEU A 39 8.22 -14.85 -2.41
N GLY A 40 8.22 -14.37 -1.17
CA GLY A 40 7.57 -13.12 -0.82
C GLY A 40 7.73 -12.78 0.66
N PHE A 41 7.36 -11.56 1.01
CA PHE A 41 7.38 -11.06 2.38
C PHE A 41 6.14 -10.22 2.66
N ALA A 42 5.80 -10.06 3.93
CA ALA A 42 4.84 -9.07 4.39
C ALA A 42 5.33 -8.45 5.71
N TRP A 43 5.06 -7.15 5.89
CA TRP A 43 5.37 -6.38 7.08
C TRP A 43 4.08 -5.86 7.70
N GLY A 44 3.89 -6.16 8.99
CA GLY A 44 2.82 -5.61 9.82
C GLY A 44 3.38 -4.72 10.93
N ALA A 45 2.63 -3.65 11.26
CA ALA A 45 2.93 -2.75 12.36
C ALA A 45 1.70 -2.66 13.29
N ARG A 46 1.92 -2.77 14.60
CA ARG A 46 0.86 -2.72 15.61
C ARG A 46 0.70 -1.31 16.17
N HIS A 47 -0.54 -0.87 16.29
CA HIS A 47 -0.95 0.42 16.79
C HIS A 47 -2.10 0.24 17.77
N GLY A 48 -1.79 0.17 19.08
CA GLY A 48 -2.82 0.01 20.11
C GLY A 48 -3.64 -1.27 19.93
N ASP A 49 -4.87 -1.11 19.47
CA ASP A 49 -5.86 -2.17 19.29
C ASP A 49 -5.89 -2.78 17.87
N HIS A 50 -5.07 -2.30 16.94
CA HIS A 50 -5.03 -2.80 15.57
C HIS A 50 -3.63 -3.09 15.07
N VAL A 51 -3.55 -3.94 14.06
CA VAL A 51 -2.34 -4.18 13.27
C VAL A 51 -2.62 -3.78 11.84
N GLU A 52 -1.76 -2.93 11.29
CA GLU A 52 -1.79 -2.53 9.88
C GLU A 52 -0.81 -3.38 9.07
N TYR A 53 -1.26 -3.91 7.94
CA TYR A 53 -0.38 -4.45 6.91
C TYR A 53 0.24 -3.32 6.07
N ARG A 54 1.52 -3.03 6.31
CA ARG A 54 2.24 -1.86 5.77
C ARG A 54 2.80 -2.08 4.36
N ALA A 55 3.39 -3.24 4.11
CA ALA A 55 4.06 -3.54 2.84
C ALA A 55 4.22 -5.04 2.61
N ALA A 56 4.03 -5.50 1.37
CA ALA A 56 4.42 -6.83 0.90
C ALA A 56 5.03 -6.73 -0.49
N GLY A 57 5.79 -7.76 -0.82
CA GLY A 57 6.21 -8.06 -2.17
C GLY A 57 6.25 -9.56 -2.36
N MET A 58 5.97 -10.01 -3.58
CA MET A 58 6.07 -11.42 -3.94
C MET A 58 6.57 -11.59 -5.36
N THR A 59 7.33 -12.65 -5.57
CA THR A 59 7.80 -13.08 -6.87
C THR A 59 6.70 -13.84 -7.58
N ARG A 60 6.55 -13.60 -8.88
CA ARG A 60 5.67 -14.41 -9.73
C ARG A 60 6.41 -15.69 -10.12
N VAL A 61 5.92 -16.84 -9.66
CA VAL A 61 6.54 -18.13 -9.98
C VAL A 61 5.90 -18.66 -11.27
N GLU A 62 6.65 -18.60 -12.38
CA GLU A 62 6.16 -19.12 -13.66
C GLU A 62 5.80 -20.61 -13.57
N GLY A 63 4.70 -20.99 -14.23
CA GLY A 63 4.21 -22.37 -14.23
C GLY A 63 3.62 -22.87 -12.90
N ARG A 64 3.54 -22.03 -11.86
CA ARG A 64 2.91 -22.37 -10.58
C ARG A 64 1.83 -21.38 -10.21
N ASN A 65 0.60 -21.86 -10.01
CA ASN A 65 -0.49 -21.07 -9.46
C ASN A 65 -0.45 -21.09 -7.91
N ILE A 66 0.68 -20.64 -7.33
CA ILE A 66 0.83 -20.54 -5.87
C ILE A 66 0.49 -19.13 -5.46
N SER A 67 -0.55 -18.98 -4.64
CA SER A 67 -0.86 -17.68 -4.05
C SER A 67 -0.02 -17.46 -2.79
N VAL A 68 1.17 -16.88 -3.00
CA VAL A 68 2.15 -16.53 -1.96
C VAL A 68 1.60 -15.55 -0.93
N GLY A 69 0.66 -14.68 -1.34
CA GLY A 69 0.07 -13.66 -0.47
C GLY A 69 -0.76 -14.23 0.69
N TYR A 70 -1.50 -15.32 0.48
CA TYR A 70 -2.37 -15.88 1.52
C TYR A 70 -1.62 -16.32 2.78
N PRO A 71 -0.58 -17.17 2.72
CA PRO A 71 0.14 -17.60 3.92
C PRO A 71 0.83 -16.45 4.64
N LEU A 72 1.38 -15.46 3.91
CA LEU A 72 2.01 -14.28 4.50
C LEU A 72 1.01 -13.46 5.32
N MET A 73 -0.16 -13.19 4.74
CA MET A 73 -1.20 -12.43 5.40
C MET A 73 -1.79 -13.18 6.59
N TRP A 74 -2.02 -14.49 6.43
CA TRP A 74 -2.50 -15.33 7.52
C TRP A 74 -1.54 -15.35 8.71
N ALA A 75 -0.22 -15.40 8.46
CA ALA A 75 0.79 -15.31 9.51
C ALA A 75 0.71 -13.98 10.28
N LEU A 76 0.52 -12.86 9.58
CA LEU A 76 0.35 -11.55 10.23
C LEU A 76 -0.98 -11.45 11.01
N ILE A 77 -2.07 -12.03 10.50
CA ILE A 77 -3.37 -12.08 11.21
C ILE A 77 -3.25 -12.90 12.51
N LEU A 78 -2.57 -14.06 12.46
CA LEU A 78 -2.34 -14.88 13.65
C LEU A 78 -1.46 -14.14 14.66
N TRP A 79 -0.42 -13.45 14.20
CA TRP A 79 0.40 -12.60 15.06
C TRP A 79 -0.43 -11.47 15.69
N ALA A 80 -1.25 -10.75 14.92
CA ALA A 80 -2.10 -9.68 15.44
C ALA A 80 -3.01 -10.18 16.57
N LYS A 81 -3.61 -11.36 16.40
CA LYS A 81 -4.41 -12.02 17.44
C LYS A 81 -3.59 -12.36 18.68
N GLN A 82 -2.36 -12.85 18.51
CA GLN A 82 -1.46 -13.18 19.63
C GLN A 82 -1.11 -11.93 20.44
N GLU A 83 -0.89 -10.80 19.78
CA GLU A 83 -0.61 -9.50 20.43
C GLU A 83 -1.88 -8.76 20.90
N GLY A 84 -3.03 -9.43 20.89
CA GLY A 84 -4.29 -8.90 21.42
C GLY A 84 -4.92 -7.79 20.58
N ALA A 85 -4.59 -7.68 19.30
CA ALA A 85 -5.27 -6.74 18.41
C ALA A 85 -6.72 -7.17 18.18
N ALA A 86 -7.64 -6.21 18.25
CA ALA A 86 -9.04 -6.37 17.89
C ALA A 86 -9.24 -6.31 16.36
N TRP A 87 -8.39 -5.55 15.66
CA TRP A 87 -8.50 -5.33 14.22
C TRP A 87 -7.21 -5.67 13.48
N PHE A 88 -7.40 -6.17 12.25
CA PHE A 88 -6.33 -6.33 11.28
C PHE A 88 -6.66 -5.49 10.04
N ASP A 89 -5.97 -4.38 9.89
CA ASP A 89 -6.18 -3.42 8.82
C ASP A 89 -5.41 -3.84 7.56
N MET A 90 -6.15 -4.15 6.50
CA MET A 90 -5.60 -4.50 5.20
C MET A 90 -5.39 -3.28 4.30
N GLY A 91 -5.73 -2.08 4.76
CA GLY A 91 -5.76 -0.81 4.01
C GLY A 91 -6.95 -0.72 3.04
N GLY A 92 -7.05 0.40 2.33
CA GLY A 92 -8.20 0.72 1.47
C GLY A 92 -8.50 -0.27 0.35
N VAL A 93 -9.79 -0.40 0.01
CA VAL A 93 -10.30 -1.22 -1.11
C VAL A 93 -10.94 -0.32 -2.17
N THR A 94 -10.96 -0.78 -3.41
CA THR A 94 -11.70 -0.14 -4.50
C THR A 94 -13.21 -0.24 -4.25
N LEU A 95 -13.93 0.81 -4.64
CA LEU A 95 -15.39 0.80 -4.56
C LEU A 95 -15.98 -0.12 -5.65
N PRO A 96 -17.12 -0.78 -5.39
CA PRO A 96 -17.75 -1.73 -6.34
C PRO A 96 -18.10 -1.10 -7.70
N GLU A 97 -18.30 0.21 -7.74
CA GLU A 97 -18.86 0.93 -8.88
C GLU A 97 -17.82 1.40 -9.91
N THR A 98 -16.59 0.89 -9.83
CA THR A 98 -15.49 1.24 -10.75
C THR A 98 -15.13 0.07 -11.66
N PRO A 99 -15.81 -0.11 -12.82
CA PRO A 99 -15.43 -1.13 -13.80
C PRO A 99 -13.99 -0.91 -14.28
N ASN A 100 -13.21 -2.00 -14.34
CA ASN A 100 -11.81 -2.02 -14.79
C ASN A 100 -10.80 -1.23 -13.93
N ASP A 101 -11.03 -1.12 -12.61
CA ASP A 101 -10.02 -0.56 -11.71
C ASP A 101 -8.73 -1.42 -11.74
N PRO A 102 -7.54 -0.84 -12.02
CA PRO A 102 -6.27 -1.57 -12.01
C PRO A 102 -5.95 -2.21 -10.65
N LEU A 103 -6.58 -1.76 -9.56
CA LEU A 103 -6.44 -2.27 -8.21
C LEU A 103 -7.53 -3.28 -7.82
N ALA A 104 -8.47 -3.61 -8.71
CA ALA A 104 -9.55 -4.55 -8.43
C ALA A 104 -9.04 -5.90 -7.89
N GLY A 105 -7.96 -6.43 -8.47
CA GLY A 105 -7.36 -7.69 -8.00
C GLY A 105 -6.78 -7.62 -6.58
N ILE A 106 -6.34 -6.44 -6.13
CA ILE A 106 -5.89 -6.22 -4.75
C ILE A 106 -7.10 -6.22 -3.81
N SER A 107 -8.20 -5.57 -4.22
CA SER A 107 -9.46 -5.59 -3.47
C SER A 107 -10.03 -7.00 -3.35
N ASP A 108 -10.03 -7.77 -4.45
CA ASP A 108 -10.50 -9.16 -4.46
C ASP A 108 -9.69 -10.02 -3.49
N PHE A 109 -8.35 -9.87 -3.50
CA PHE A 109 -7.47 -10.54 -2.55
C PHE A 109 -7.82 -10.22 -1.09
N LYS A 110 -8.06 -8.95 -0.74
CA LYS A 110 -8.46 -8.55 0.63
C LYS A 110 -9.82 -9.15 1.01
N ARG A 111 -10.77 -9.17 0.07
CA ARG A 111 -12.12 -9.72 0.26
C ARG A 111 -12.13 -11.22 0.56
N MET A 112 -11.08 -11.95 0.20
CA MET A 112 -10.95 -13.36 0.56
C MET A 112 -10.71 -13.59 2.07
N PHE A 113 -10.27 -12.57 2.82
CA PHE A 113 -10.11 -12.64 4.27
C PHE A 113 -11.31 -12.11 5.03
N SER A 114 -11.92 -11.02 4.54
CA SER A 114 -13.10 -10.42 5.14
C SER A 114 -13.93 -9.67 4.09
N GLN A 115 -15.25 -9.75 4.21
CA GLN A 115 -16.19 -8.94 3.41
C GLN A 115 -16.54 -7.62 4.10
N VAL A 116 -16.13 -7.44 5.36
CA VAL A 116 -16.37 -6.23 6.14
C VAL A 116 -15.44 -5.13 5.64
N THR A 117 -16.00 -3.96 5.32
CA THR A 117 -15.28 -2.75 4.96
C THR A 117 -15.77 -1.65 5.89
N GLU A 118 -14.85 -1.03 6.63
CA GLU A 118 -15.15 0.04 7.57
C GLU A 118 -14.60 1.37 7.05
N GLU A 119 -15.34 2.45 7.28
CA GLU A 119 -14.88 3.81 7.01
C GLU A 119 -14.12 4.33 8.23
N VAL A 120 -12.79 4.34 8.14
CA VAL A 120 -11.88 4.64 9.26
C VAL A 120 -11.43 6.11 9.31
N GLY A 121 -11.86 6.94 8.36
CA GLY A 121 -11.59 8.38 8.37
C GLY A 121 -11.97 9.08 7.07
N GLU A 122 -12.02 10.41 7.13
CA GLU A 122 -12.24 11.29 6.00
C GLU A 122 -11.10 12.31 5.89
N GLU A 123 -10.84 12.81 4.68
CA GLU A 123 -9.92 13.93 4.50
C GLU A 123 -10.62 15.26 4.84
N TRP A 124 -10.17 15.89 5.93
CA TRP A 124 -10.68 17.21 6.34
C TRP A 124 -9.73 18.32 5.89
N TYR A 125 -10.28 19.31 5.19
CA TYR A 125 -9.54 20.49 4.76
C TYR A 125 -9.99 21.69 5.59
N LEU A 126 -9.09 22.22 6.42
CA LEU A 126 -9.29 23.53 7.03
C LEU A 126 -8.70 24.59 6.09
N GLU A 127 -9.53 25.54 5.67
CA GLU A 127 -9.09 26.73 4.92
C GLU A 127 -9.15 27.98 5.83
N PRO A 128 -8.06 28.36 6.53
CA PRO A 128 -8.11 29.48 7.46
C PRO A 128 -8.45 30.82 6.80
N HIS A 129 -8.16 30.97 5.49
CA HIS A 129 -8.43 32.18 4.71
C HIS A 129 -9.06 31.84 3.36
N PRO A 130 -10.40 31.71 3.29
CA PRO A 130 -11.11 31.28 2.09
C PRO A 130 -10.81 32.12 0.85
N ALA A 131 -10.62 33.44 1.02
CA ALA A 131 -10.31 34.35 -0.08
C ALA A 131 -8.93 34.09 -0.70
N LYS A 132 -7.91 33.81 0.13
CA LYS A 132 -6.55 33.51 -0.34
C LYS A 132 -6.49 32.14 -1.01
N THR A 133 -7.19 31.15 -0.45
CA THR A 133 -7.28 29.81 -1.05
C THR A 133 -7.97 29.84 -2.41
N ARG A 134 -9.07 30.59 -2.54
CA ARG A 134 -9.73 30.82 -3.84
C ARG A 134 -8.81 31.49 -4.84
N LEU A 135 -8.08 32.53 -4.46
CA LEU A 135 -7.12 33.19 -5.36
C LEU A 135 -6.00 32.24 -5.80
N ALA A 136 -5.43 31.48 -4.87
CA ALA A 136 -4.38 30.50 -5.15
C ALA A 136 -4.87 29.36 -6.07
N SER A 137 -6.08 28.84 -5.85
CA SER A 137 -6.66 27.80 -6.71
C SER A 137 -6.96 28.29 -8.13
N LEU A 138 -7.40 29.55 -8.29
CA LEU A 138 -7.62 30.18 -9.60
C LEU A 138 -6.30 30.36 -10.36
N LEU A 139 -5.27 30.89 -9.70
CA LEU A 139 -3.94 31.06 -10.28
C LEU A 139 -3.31 29.71 -10.66
N GLY A 140 -3.44 28.68 -9.81
CA GLY A 140 -2.95 27.34 -10.09
C GLY A 140 -3.71 26.63 -11.23
N LYS A 141 -5.00 26.89 -11.42
CA LYS A 141 -5.77 26.40 -12.58
C LYS A 141 -5.33 27.08 -13.88
N GLY A 142 -5.11 28.40 -13.85
CA GLY A 142 -4.61 29.17 -15.01
C GLY A 142 -3.22 28.73 -15.45
N GLY A 143 -2.30 28.51 -14.49
CA GLY A 143 -0.94 28.01 -14.78
C GLY A 143 -0.93 26.62 -15.42
N ARG A 144 -1.78 25.70 -14.95
CA ARG A 144 -1.92 24.35 -15.53
C ARG A 144 -2.50 24.36 -16.95
N GLN A 145 -3.46 25.24 -17.22
CA GLN A 145 -4.02 25.41 -18.57
C GLN A 145 -3.01 26.03 -19.55
N ALA A 146 -2.24 27.04 -19.11
CA ALA A 146 -1.17 27.64 -19.91
C ALA A 146 -0.05 26.64 -20.23
N ALA A 147 0.39 25.84 -19.25
CA ALA A 147 1.38 24.78 -19.45
C ALA A 147 0.88 23.69 -20.42
N SER A 148 -0.39 23.29 -20.31
CA SER A 148 -1.06 22.36 -21.23
C SER A 148 -1.12 22.88 -22.67
N LEU A 149 -1.44 24.16 -22.86
CA LEU A 149 -1.50 24.80 -24.18
C LEU A 149 -0.10 24.96 -24.80
N LEU A 150 0.90 25.37 -24.02
CA LEU A 150 2.28 25.46 -24.48
C LEU A 150 2.86 24.10 -24.87
N GLY A 151 2.56 23.03 -24.13
CA GLY A 151 2.94 21.66 -24.49
C GLY A 151 2.31 21.19 -25.82
N LYS A 152 1.04 21.51 -26.07
CA LYS A 152 0.35 21.20 -27.35
C LYS A 152 0.90 21.99 -28.53
N ILE A 153 1.36 23.23 -28.32
CA ILE A 153 1.97 24.06 -29.37
C ILE A 153 3.37 23.56 -29.71
N GLN A 154 4.15 23.12 -28.72
CA GLN A 154 5.48 22.54 -28.95
C GLN A 154 5.41 21.18 -29.66
N SER A 155 4.44 20.32 -29.34
CA SER A 155 4.27 19.04 -30.02
C SER A 155 3.86 19.18 -31.49
N ARG A 156 3.15 20.26 -31.85
CA ARG A 156 2.78 20.58 -33.24
C ARG A 156 3.93 21.14 -34.06
N LYS A 157 4.90 21.82 -33.45
CA LYS A 157 6.10 22.33 -34.13
C LYS A 157 7.19 21.29 -34.34
N GLY A 158 7.17 20.17 -33.61
CA GLY A 158 8.11 19.06 -33.78
C GLY A 158 7.66 17.97 -34.77
N ALA A 159 6.48 18.10 -35.36
CA ALA A 159 5.88 17.13 -36.28
C ALA A 159 5.72 17.68 -37.73
N ALA A 160 6.39 18.79 -38.05
CA ALA A 160 6.42 19.43 -39.36
C ALA A 160 7.85 19.45 -39.91
#